data_AF-A0A6L3FRR3-F1
#
_entry.id   AF-A0A6L3FRR3-F1
#
_cell.length_a   1.000
_cell.length_b   1.000
_cell.length_c   1.000
_cell.angle_alpha   90.00
_cell.angle_beta   90.00
_cell.angle_gamma   90.00
#
_symmetry.space_group_name_H-M   'P 1'
#
loop_
_entity.id
_entity.type
_entity.pdbx_description
1 polymer ?
#
loop_
_entity_poly.entity_id
_entity_poly.type
_entity_poly.pdbx_seq_one_letter_code
_entity_poly.pdbx_strand_id
1 'polypeptide(L)'
;MKIIRNIARRPWPRIGGWLPVVMLICGVLASCSSEDESTTPLPDGKYPLQLTAEVAQPHTRAAGKDAWTGGEEIRVEMKGVFGNKTYVMDASGNAVPNDAANAFFWKNTAEDRISAWTPDLEVETDISDQTKGYAAFDVLYASAIGRYDQAINLRFIHRMAKIEVILKA
;
A
#
# COMPACT_ATOMS: atom_id res chain seq x y z
N MET A 1 30.47 -20.38 11.48
CA MET A 1 29.90 -19.03 11.44
C MET A 1 30.12 -18.37 12.80
N LYS A 2 31.01 -17.38 12.89
CA LYS A 2 31.46 -16.77 14.16
C LYS A 2 30.47 -15.66 14.57
N ILE A 3 29.90 -15.79 15.76
CA ILE A 3 29.05 -14.78 16.40
C ILE A 3 29.99 -13.76 17.09
N ILE A 4 29.91 -12.49 16.70
CA ILE A 4 30.63 -11.40 17.36
C ILE A 4 29.62 -10.56 18.14
N ARG A 5 29.67 -10.67 19.47
CA ARG A 5 29.08 -9.71 20.42
C ARG A 5 30.16 -8.73 20.86
N ASN A 6 29.93 -7.43 20.68
CA ASN A 6 30.22 -6.35 21.63
C ASN A 6 30.36 -5.01 20.90
N ILE A 7 29.45 -4.08 21.15
CA ILE A 7 29.69 -2.65 20.97
C ILE A 7 29.69 -2.04 22.37
N ALA A 8 30.90 -1.68 22.81
CA ALA A 8 31.14 -0.98 24.06
C ALA A 8 30.60 0.46 23.99
N ARG A 9 29.89 0.86 25.06
CA ARG A 9 29.39 2.23 25.24
C ARG A 9 30.58 3.17 25.51
N ARG A 10 30.69 4.24 24.73
CA ARG A 10 31.65 5.34 24.98
C ARG A 10 31.01 6.38 25.90
N PRO A 11 31.68 6.85 26.98
CA PRO A 11 31.19 7.94 27.81
C PRO A 11 31.60 9.31 27.23
N TRP A 12 30.68 10.27 27.26
CA TRP A 12 30.88 11.67 26.86
C TRP A 12 31.67 12.43 27.94
N PRO A 13 32.62 13.33 27.61
CA PRO A 13 33.34 14.09 28.62
C PRO A 13 32.45 15.19 29.24
N ARG A 14 32.56 15.33 30.56
CA ARG A 14 32.09 16.47 31.34
C ARG A 14 33.11 17.60 31.25
N ILE A 15 32.67 18.81 30.90
CA ILE A 15 33.41 20.05 31.14
C ILE A 15 32.45 21.00 31.83
N GLY A 16 32.82 21.45 33.03
CA GLY A 16 32.12 22.46 33.82
C GLY A 16 32.71 23.85 33.63
N GLY A 17 31.95 24.87 34.05
CA GLY A 17 32.38 26.27 34.18
C GLY A 17 31.22 27.26 34.23
N TRP A 18 31.08 27.97 35.37
CA TRP A 18 30.14 29.05 35.75
C TRP A 18 30.00 30.22 34.75
N LEU A 19 28.78 30.64 34.34
CA LEU A 19 27.93 31.80 34.79
C LEU A 19 28.49 33.23 34.50
N PRO A 20 27.69 34.33 34.32
CA PRO A 20 26.25 34.47 33.99
C PRO A 20 25.86 35.67 33.06
N VAL A 21 24.52 35.82 32.83
CA VAL A 21 23.74 37.03 32.44
C VAL A 21 23.81 37.54 30.99
N VAL A 22 22.73 37.35 30.21
CA VAL A 22 21.98 38.45 29.56
C VAL A 22 20.49 38.07 29.48
N MET A 23 19.67 39.07 29.81
CA MET A 23 18.21 39.12 29.89
C MET A 23 17.45 38.84 28.58
N LEU A 24 16.26 38.24 28.76
CA LEU A 24 14.95 38.71 28.25
C LEU A 24 14.74 38.82 26.74
N ILE A 25 14.05 37.85 26.15
CA ILE A 25 12.99 38.07 25.16
C ILE A 25 11.84 37.09 25.43
N CYS A 26 10.64 37.66 25.59
CA CYS A 26 9.35 36.99 25.69
C CYS A 26 9.03 36.14 24.45
N GLY A 27 8.40 34.99 24.72
CA GLY A 27 7.36 34.32 23.94
C GLY A 27 7.34 34.49 22.43
N VAL A 28 7.59 33.38 21.73
CA VAL A 28 6.55 32.71 20.95
C VAL A 28 6.79 31.21 21.12
N LEU A 29 5.99 30.53 21.95
CA LEU A 29 5.73 29.12 21.68
C LEU A 29 4.90 29.13 20.40
N ALA A 30 5.58 29.14 19.25
CA ALA A 30 4.98 28.64 18.03
C ALA A 30 4.89 27.13 18.24
N SER A 31 3.92 26.72 19.08
CA SER A 31 3.29 25.44 18.90
C SER A 31 2.76 25.51 17.48
N CYS A 32 3.48 24.91 16.54
CA CYS A 32 2.86 24.44 15.31
C CYS A 32 1.77 23.48 15.78
N SER A 33 0.58 24.01 16.08
CA SER A 33 -0.64 23.26 15.86
C SER A 33 -0.58 22.94 14.38
N SER A 34 0.00 21.79 14.05
CA SER A 34 -0.42 21.07 12.85
C SER A 34 -1.93 21.07 12.94
N GLU A 35 -2.52 21.83 12.03
CA GLU A 35 -3.94 22.05 11.91
C GLU A 35 -4.59 20.68 12.06
N ASP A 36 -5.32 20.48 13.15
CA ASP A 36 -6.19 19.32 13.30
C ASP A 36 -7.19 19.43 12.15
N GLU A 37 -6.87 18.79 11.03
CA GLU A 37 -7.86 18.42 10.05
C GLU A 37 -8.94 17.72 10.86
N SER A 38 -10.12 18.33 10.96
CA SER A 38 -11.16 17.91 11.88
C SER A 38 -11.76 16.59 11.40
N THR A 39 -11.06 15.47 11.60
CA THR A 39 -11.53 14.15 11.20
C THR A 39 -12.61 13.73 12.19
N THR A 40 -13.84 13.58 11.70
CA THR A 40 -14.94 13.13 12.55
C THR A 40 -14.87 11.60 12.64
N PRO A 41 -14.88 11.01 13.86
CA PRO A 41 -14.89 9.55 13.99
C PRO A 41 -16.19 8.96 13.43
N LEU A 42 -16.09 7.82 12.76
CA LEU A 42 -17.22 7.08 12.21
C LEU A 42 -17.57 5.88 13.12
N PRO A 43 -18.85 5.50 13.22
CA PRO A 43 -19.25 4.27 13.89
C PRO A 43 -18.57 3.02 13.33
N ASP A 44 -18.09 2.17 14.22
CA ASP A 44 -17.43 0.92 13.86
C ASP A 44 -18.33 0.01 13.02
N GLY A 45 -17.76 -0.55 11.95
CA GLY A 45 -18.42 -1.55 11.11
C GLY A 45 -19.54 -1.03 10.19
N LYS A 46 -19.75 0.29 10.12
CA LYS A 46 -20.86 0.87 9.32
C LYS A 46 -20.49 1.21 7.87
N TYR A 47 -19.26 1.62 7.63
CA TYR A 47 -18.82 2.13 6.34
C TYR A 47 -17.77 1.19 5.74
N PRO A 48 -18.19 0.11 5.06
CA PRO A 48 -17.26 -0.80 4.44
C PRO A 48 -16.57 -0.13 3.25
N LEU A 49 -15.34 -0.55 2.96
CA LEU A 49 -14.62 -0.13 1.77
C LEU A 49 -15.33 -0.65 0.51
N GLN A 50 -15.67 0.25 -0.41
CA GLN A 50 -16.30 -0.08 -1.68
C GLN A 50 -15.27 0.06 -2.81
N LEU A 51 -14.96 -1.04 -3.50
CA LEU A 51 -13.90 -1.09 -4.50
C LEU A 51 -14.44 -1.55 -5.86
N THR A 52 -14.02 -0.82 -6.89
CA THR A 52 -14.03 -1.27 -8.27
C THR A 52 -12.59 -1.29 -8.78
N ALA A 53 -12.30 -2.10 -9.78
CA ALA A 53 -10.99 -2.20 -10.36
C ALA A 53 -11.06 -2.45 -11.86
N GLU A 54 -10.07 -1.92 -12.55
CA GLU A 54 -9.85 -2.11 -13.97
C GLU A 54 -8.36 -2.35 -14.22
N VAL A 55 -8.03 -2.98 -15.35
CA VAL A 55 -6.63 -3.14 -15.77
C VAL A 55 -6.34 -2.17 -16.90
N ALA A 56 -5.35 -1.31 -16.69
CA ALA A 56 -4.92 -0.35 -17.68
C ALA A 56 -4.26 -1.07 -18.85
N GLN A 57 -4.74 -0.77 -20.06
CA GLN A 57 -4.19 -1.33 -21.29
C GLN A 57 -2.77 -0.80 -21.53
N PRO A 58 -1.77 -1.69 -21.66
CA PRO A 58 -0.41 -1.25 -21.91
C PRO A 58 -0.23 -0.79 -23.36
N HIS A 59 0.40 0.37 -23.56
CA HIS A 59 0.66 0.90 -24.92
C HIS A 59 1.88 0.25 -25.61
N THR A 60 2.87 -0.21 -24.84
CA THR A 60 4.17 -0.67 -25.37
C THR A 60 4.60 -2.04 -24.83
N ARG A 61 3.66 -2.83 -24.30
CA ARG A 61 3.90 -4.18 -23.77
C ARG A 61 3.18 -5.19 -24.64
N ALA A 62 3.78 -6.37 -24.83
CA ALA A 62 3.06 -7.50 -25.40
C ALA A 62 1.81 -7.79 -24.53
N ALA A 63 0.68 -8.11 -25.16
CA ALA A 63 -0.63 -8.26 -24.52
C ALA A 63 -0.57 -9.19 -23.28
N GLY A 64 -1.45 -8.95 -22.31
CA GLY A 64 -1.40 -9.59 -21.00
C GLY A 64 -2.79 -9.81 -20.40
N LYS A 65 -2.88 -9.75 -19.06
CA LYS A 65 -4.18 -9.69 -18.39
C LYS A 65 -4.80 -8.33 -18.66
N ASP A 66 -5.70 -8.28 -19.65
CA ASP A 66 -6.30 -7.02 -20.09
C ASP A 66 -7.66 -6.75 -19.39
N ALA A 67 -8.22 -7.75 -18.69
CA ALA A 67 -9.46 -7.63 -17.94
C ALA A 67 -9.54 -8.63 -16.77
N TRP A 68 -10.46 -8.36 -15.82
CA TRP A 68 -10.87 -9.31 -14.78
C TRP A 68 -11.87 -10.32 -15.35
N THR A 69 -11.74 -11.59 -14.97
CA THR A 69 -12.61 -12.68 -15.42
C THR A 69 -13.54 -13.19 -14.33
N GLY A 70 -13.37 -12.72 -13.09
CA GLY A 70 -14.11 -13.17 -11.92
C GLY A 70 -13.39 -14.30 -11.18
N GLY A 71 -13.46 -14.26 -9.86
CA GLY A 71 -12.85 -15.22 -8.94
C GLY A 71 -11.37 -14.95 -8.62
N GLU A 72 -10.74 -13.95 -9.24
CA GLU A 72 -9.35 -13.63 -8.92
C GLU A 72 -9.22 -12.90 -7.59
N GLU A 73 -8.18 -13.24 -6.82
CA GLU A 73 -7.86 -12.56 -5.58
C GLU A 73 -6.94 -11.35 -5.80
N ILE A 74 -7.22 -10.29 -5.07
CA ILE A 74 -6.33 -9.15 -4.86
C ILE A 74 -6.06 -9.00 -3.36
N ARG A 75 -4.86 -8.53 -3.03
CA ARG A 75 -4.53 -8.05 -1.69
C ARG A 75 -4.80 -6.55 -1.64
N VAL A 76 -5.52 -6.11 -0.62
CA VAL A 76 -5.89 -4.71 -0.39
C VAL A 76 -5.23 -4.23 0.90
N GLU A 77 -4.66 -3.04 0.87
CA GLU A 77 -4.06 -2.36 2.02
C GLU A 77 -4.68 -0.96 2.14
N MET A 78 -5.05 -0.58 3.36
CA MET A 78 -5.47 0.77 3.70
C MET A 78 -4.36 1.40 4.55
N LYS A 79 -3.85 2.56 4.11
CA LYS A 79 -2.77 3.27 4.81
C LYS A 79 -3.12 3.46 6.30
N GLY A 80 -2.17 3.15 7.18
CA GLY A 80 -2.37 3.30 8.62
C GLY A 80 -3.11 2.13 9.29
N VAL A 81 -3.65 1.18 8.51
CA VAL A 81 -4.16 -0.09 9.01
C VAL A 81 -3.09 -1.17 8.83
N PHE A 82 -2.82 -1.94 9.88
CA PHE A 82 -1.82 -2.99 9.84
C PHE A 82 -2.30 -4.19 9.01
N GLY A 83 -1.46 -4.65 8.09
CA GLY A 83 -1.70 -5.82 7.24
C GLY A 83 -2.56 -5.54 6.02
N ASN A 84 -2.55 -6.48 5.08
CA ASN A 84 -3.44 -6.50 3.93
C ASN A 84 -4.63 -7.44 4.18
N LYS A 85 -5.69 -7.31 3.38
CA LYS A 85 -6.86 -8.19 3.38
C LYS A 85 -7.14 -8.69 1.97
N THR A 86 -7.74 -9.87 1.87
CA THR A 86 -8.05 -10.51 0.60
C THR A 86 -9.43 -10.11 0.09
N TYR A 87 -9.46 -9.57 -1.12
CA TYR A 87 -10.69 -9.29 -1.84
C TYR A 87 -10.73 -10.17 -3.10
N VAL A 88 -11.93 -10.56 -3.52
CA VAL A 88 -12.20 -11.35 -4.71
C VAL A 88 -12.86 -10.44 -5.74
N MET A 89 -12.32 -10.48 -6.95
CA MET A 89 -12.83 -9.76 -8.12
C MET A 89 -14.04 -10.50 -8.71
N ASP A 90 -15.04 -9.77 -9.15
CA ASP A 90 -16.02 -10.28 -10.11
C ASP A 90 -15.64 -9.90 -11.56
N ALA A 91 -16.34 -10.49 -12.53
CA ALA A 91 -16.11 -10.22 -13.95
C ALA A 91 -16.50 -8.81 -14.40
N SER A 92 -17.25 -8.06 -13.56
CA SER A 92 -17.64 -6.67 -13.83
C SER A 92 -16.62 -5.66 -13.28
N GLY A 93 -15.57 -6.14 -12.59
CA GLY A 93 -14.57 -5.30 -11.96
C GLY A 93 -14.95 -4.82 -10.57
N ASN A 94 -15.96 -5.38 -9.91
CA ASN A 94 -16.16 -5.12 -8.47
C ASN A 94 -15.22 -6.01 -7.66
N ALA A 95 -14.72 -5.50 -6.53
CA ALA A 95 -13.96 -6.29 -5.57
C ALA A 95 -14.73 -6.39 -4.25
N VAL A 96 -14.99 -7.62 -3.80
CA VAL A 96 -15.67 -7.89 -2.53
C VAL A 96 -14.72 -8.57 -1.55
N PRO A 97 -14.82 -8.33 -0.24
CA PRO A 97 -14.05 -9.08 0.75
C PRO A 97 -14.28 -10.59 0.58
N ASN A 98 -13.21 -11.39 0.67
CA ASN A 98 -13.32 -12.86 0.57
C ASN A 98 -14.19 -13.46 1.69
N ASP A 99 -14.19 -12.81 2.85
CA ASP A 99 -15.06 -13.10 3.98
C ASP A 99 -15.25 -11.83 4.84
N ALA A 100 -16.02 -11.96 5.93
CA ALA A 100 -16.28 -10.85 6.85
C ALA A 100 -15.02 -10.35 7.58
N ALA A 101 -14.01 -11.19 7.81
CA ALA A 101 -12.76 -10.80 8.47
C ALA A 101 -11.86 -9.97 7.53
N ASN A 102 -12.02 -10.16 6.23
CA ASN A 102 -11.32 -9.44 5.17
C ASN A 102 -11.98 -8.11 4.78
N ALA A 103 -13.09 -7.70 5.42
CA ALA A 103 -13.67 -6.39 5.19
C ALA A 103 -12.87 -5.28 5.89
N PHE A 104 -12.45 -4.25 5.13
CA PHE A 104 -12.03 -2.97 5.70
C PHE A 104 -13.23 -2.07 5.96
N PHE A 105 -13.14 -1.27 7.02
CA PHE A 105 -14.13 -0.27 7.39
C PHE A 105 -13.44 1.06 7.70
N TRP A 106 -14.02 2.14 7.21
CA TRP A 106 -13.59 3.50 7.52
C TRP A 106 -13.78 3.81 9.01
N LYS A 107 -12.76 4.44 9.61
CA LYS A 107 -12.77 4.79 11.05
C LYS A 107 -13.06 6.26 11.31
N ASN A 108 -12.85 7.11 10.32
CA ASN A 108 -13.11 8.54 10.40
C ASN A 108 -13.40 9.09 8.99
N THR A 109 -13.73 10.38 8.91
CA THR A 109 -14.07 11.06 7.65
C THR A 109 -12.87 11.47 6.80
N ALA A 110 -11.64 11.23 7.24
CA ALA A 110 -10.44 11.58 6.49
C ALA A 110 -10.30 10.73 5.23
N GLU A 111 -9.57 11.27 4.26
CA GLU A 111 -9.17 10.51 3.09
C GLU A 111 -7.97 9.62 3.41
N ASP A 112 -8.02 8.38 2.92
CA ASP A 112 -6.88 7.46 3.04
C ASP A 112 -6.49 6.88 1.69
N ARG A 113 -5.21 6.50 1.63
CA ARG A 113 -4.66 5.80 0.48
C ARG A 113 -4.97 4.32 0.58
N ILE A 114 -5.60 3.81 -0.47
CA ILE A 114 -5.80 2.38 -0.69
C ILE A 114 -4.79 1.92 -1.73
N SER A 115 -4.11 0.82 -1.44
CA SER A 115 -3.25 0.12 -2.38
C SER A 115 -3.79 -1.28 -2.60
N ALA A 116 -3.62 -1.81 -3.80
CA ALA A 116 -3.96 -3.20 -4.06
C ALA A 116 -3.00 -3.83 -5.08
N TRP A 117 -2.81 -5.14 -4.97
CA TRP A 117 -1.96 -5.91 -5.88
C TRP A 117 -2.43 -7.35 -6.04
N THR A 118 -1.97 -7.98 -7.11
CA THR A 118 -2.09 -9.42 -7.37
C THR A 118 -0.90 -9.86 -8.24
N PRO A 119 -0.38 -11.09 -8.12
CA PRO A 119 -0.73 -12.12 -7.13
C PRO A 119 -0.23 -11.77 -5.72
N ASP A 120 -0.41 -12.69 -4.76
CA ASP A 120 0.17 -12.56 -3.42
C ASP A 120 1.70 -12.59 -3.49
N LEU A 121 2.34 -11.54 -2.97
CA LEU A 121 3.80 -11.36 -3.02
C LEU A 121 4.50 -11.89 -1.76
N GLU A 122 3.76 -12.38 -0.77
CA GLU A 122 4.33 -13.07 0.38
C GLU A 122 4.79 -14.50 0.02
N VAL A 123 4.38 -15.00 -1.15
CA VAL A 123 4.78 -16.29 -1.69
C VAL A 123 5.95 -16.10 -2.67
N GLU A 124 7.09 -16.74 -2.35
CA GLU A 124 8.21 -16.80 -3.28
C GLU A 124 7.81 -17.56 -4.55
N THR A 125 7.96 -16.89 -5.71
CA THR A 125 7.56 -17.43 -7.00
C THR A 125 8.78 -17.51 -7.93
N ASP A 126 9.09 -18.71 -8.39
CA ASP A 126 10.13 -18.93 -9.40
C ASP A 126 9.61 -18.51 -10.79
N ILE A 127 10.37 -17.66 -11.46
CA ILE A 127 10.05 -17.08 -12.78
C ILE A 127 10.95 -17.60 -13.91
N SER A 128 11.83 -18.55 -13.60
CA SER A 128 12.83 -19.07 -14.55
C SER A 128 12.21 -19.95 -15.63
N ASP A 129 11.19 -20.74 -15.30
CA ASP A 129 10.40 -21.54 -16.23
C ASP A 129 9.07 -20.83 -16.56
N GLN A 130 8.96 -20.37 -17.81
CA GLN A 130 7.77 -19.68 -18.31
C GLN A 130 7.00 -20.52 -19.35
N THR A 131 7.29 -21.82 -19.47
CA THR A 131 6.65 -22.72 -20.45
C THR A 131 5.13 -22.83 -20.25
N LYS A 132 4.64 -22.60 -19.03
CA LYS A 132 3.21 -22.58 -18.68
C LYS A 132 2.57 -21.19 -18.79
N GLY A 133 3.30 -20.20 -19.30
CA GLY A 133 2.91 -18.80 -19.33
C GLY A 133 3.44 -18.02 -18.12
N TYR A 134 2.96 -16.77 -17.99
CA TYR A 134 3.52 -15.77 -17.07
C TYR A 134 2.52 -15.20 -16.07
N ALA A 135 1.25 -15.62 -16.11
CA ALA A 135 0.19 -15.04 -15.29
C ALA A 135 0.43 -15.18 -13.79
N ALA A 136 1.08 -16.27 -13.34
CA ALA A 136 1.37 -16.54 -11.93
C ALA A 136 2.35 -15.56 -11.29
N PHE A 137 3.07 -14.76 -12.09
CA PHE A 137 4.03 -13.77 -11.61
C PHE A 137 3.89 -12.42 -12.35
N ASP A 138 2.79 -12.22 -13.09
CA ASP A 138 2.48 -10.93 -13.72
C ASP A 138 1.88 -9.97 -12.71
N VAL A 139 2.74 -9.28 -11.97
CA VAL A 139 2.32 -8.40 -10.89
C VAL A 139 1.54 -7.21 -11.43
N LEU A 140 0.30 -7.07 -10.98
CA LEU A 140 -0.54 -5.90 -11.13
C LEU A 140 -0.56 -5.10 -9.82
N TYR A 141 -0.50 -3.78 -9.92
CA TYR A 141 -0.60 -2.89 -8.76
C TYR A 141 -1.46 -1.67 -9.07
N ALA A 142 -2.26 -1.25 -8.09
CA ALA A 142 -3.05 -0.01 -8.12
C ALA A 142 -2.89 0.75 -6.80
N SER A 143 -3.04 2.07 -6.85
CA SER A 143 -3.23 2.89 -5.66
C SER A 143 -4.12 4.09 -5.97
N ALA A 144 -5.02 4.41 -5.04
CA ALA A 144 -5.94 5.53 -5.13
C ALA A 144 -6.16 6.15 -3.74
N ILE A 145 -6.53 7.43 -3.73
CA ILE A 145 -7.06 8.09 -2.52
C ILE A 145 -8.58 7.89 -2.53
N GLY A 146 -9.15 7.59 -1.36
CA GLY A 146 -10.59 7.46 -1.22
C GLY A 146 -11.11 7.89 0.14
N ARG A 147 -12.43 7.82 0.28
CA ARG A 147 -13.17 8.28 1.45
C ARG A 147 -14.40 7.42 1.70
N TYR A 148 -14.96 7.52 2.91
CA TYR A 148 -16.05 6.66 3.40
C TYR A 148 -17.37 6.73 2.61
N ASP A 149 -17.61 7.81 1.88
CA ASP A 149 -18.84 8.11 1.15
C ASP A 149 -18.74 7.82 -0.35
N GLN A 150 -17.67 7.15 -0.79
CA GLN A 150 -17.35 6.96 -2.21
C GLN A 150 -16.93 5.51 -2.52
N ALA A 151 -17.30 5.07 -3.72
CA ALA A 151 -16.67 3.90 -4.35
C ALA A 151 -15.32 4.31 -4.93
N ILE A 152 -14.28 3.52 -4.65
CA ILE A 152 -12.92 3.79 -5.11
C ILE A 152 -12.65 2.93 -6.34
N ASN A 153 -12.18 3.57 -7.41
CA ASN A 153 -11.70 2.87 -8.58
C ASN A 153 -10.18 2.65 -8.49
N LEU A 154 -9.77 1.39 -8.54
CA LEU A 154 -8.39 0.95 -8.55
C LEU A 154 -7.99 0.63 -9.99
N ARG A 155 -7.21 1.53 -10.58
CA ARG A 155 -6.65 1.32 -11.92
C ARG A 155 -5.33 0.57 -11.82
N PHE A 156 -5.36 -0.72 -12.08
CA PHE A 156 -4.19 -1.59 -12.03
C PHE A 156 -3.28 -1.41 -13.24
N ILE A 157 -1.98 -1.39 -12.97
CA ILE A 157 -0.93 -1.39 -13.99
C ILE A 157 -0.02 -2.59 -13.82
N HIS A 158 0.47 -3.12 -14.95
CA HIS A 158 1.53 -4.13 -14.94
C HIS A 158 2.82 -3.55 -14.36
N ARG A 159 3.41 -4.28 -13.43
CA ARG A 159 4.70 -3.96 -12.80
C ARG A 159 5.86 -4.77 -13.36
N MET A 160 5.55 -5.81 -14.13
CA MET A 160 6.54 -6.68 -14.78
C MET A 160 6.68 -6.36 -16.27
N ALA A 161 7.92 -6.42 -16.75
CA ALA A 161 8.20 -6.37 -18.19
C ALA A 161 7.90 -7.73 -18.84
N LYS A 162 7.42 -7.70 -20.09
CA LYS A 162 7.24 -8.88 -20.93
C LYS A 162 8.02 -8.70 -22.22
N ILE A 163 8.84 -9.70 -22.57
CA ILE A 163 9.64 -9.71 -23.80
C ILE A 163 9.15 -10.87 -24.66
N GLU A 164 8.80 -10.57 -25.90
CA GLU A 164 8.44 -11.56 -26.90
C GLU A 164 9.49 -11.52 -28.01
N VAL A 165 10.09 -12.68 -28.31
CA VAL A 165 11.19 -12.80 -29.27
C VAL A 165 10.72 -13.59 -30.47
N ILE A 166 10.69 -12.92 -31.63
CA ILE A 166 10.36 -13.55 -32.91
C ILE A 166 11.66 -13.64 -33.72
N LEU A 167 12.16 -14.85 -33.90
CA LEU A 167 13.32 -15.12 -34.74
C LEU A 167 12.88 -15.31 -36.19
N LYS A 168 13.59 -14.67 -37.12
CA LYS A 168 13.41 -14.85 -38.56
C LYS A 168 14.68 -15.48 -39.15
N ALA A 169 14.50 -16.40 -40.09
CA ALA A 169 15.59 -17.02 -40.85
C ALA A 169 16.13 -16.09 -41.95
#